data_AF-A0AAD2CLZ9-F1
#
_entry.id   AF-A0AAD2CLZ9-F1
#
_cell.length_a   1.000
_cell.length_b   1.000
_cell.length_c   1.000
_cell.angle_alpha   90.00
_cell.angle_beta   90.00
_cell.angle_gamma   90.00
#
_symmetry.space_group_name_H-M   'P 1'
#
loop_
_entity.id
_entity.type
_entity.pdbx_description
1 polymer ?
#
loop_
_entity_poly.entity_id
_entity_poly.type
_entity_poly.pdbx_seq_one_letter_code
_entity_poly.pdbx_strand_id
1 'polypeptide(L)'
;MSNLINCHQKEKENIARFCKRFEERVKALQALLGDDFLEKFTEKSQEYDLLGSDAERSQYKKESWERFMANGLLYNSDRAKYQSRIDEMTGQYTLKHLDFKQRCTFPTTLENAADVSNQHKHDNRKKNSNGGNSNGQVKQNKLNNNQNDRAQFSQQ
;
A
#
# COMPACT_ATOMS: atom_id res chain seq x y z
N MET A 1 -2.11 -23.33 3.54
CA MET A 1 -2.25 -22.00 2.90
C MET A 1 -2.96 -20.95 3.79
N SER A 2 -3.88 -21.32 4.69
CA SER A 2 -4.62 -20.36 5.56
C SER A 2 -3.75 -19.52 6.53
N ASN A 3 -2.56 -20.00 6.92
CA ASN A 3 -1.72 -19.31 7.91
C ASN A 3 -0.89 -18.13 7.37
N LEU A 4 -0.58 -18.08 6.07
CA LEU A 4 0.09 -16.91 5.47
C LEU A 4 -0.92 -15.76 5.30
N ILE A 5 -2.12 -16.08 4.83
CA ILE A 5 -3.26 -15.16 4.64
C ILE A 5 -3.69 -14.53 5.98
N ASN A 6 -3.50 -15.23 7.11
CA ASN A 6 -3.80 -14.72 8.44
C ASN A 6 -2.61 -14.04 9.15
N CYS A 7 -1.54 -13.66 8.45
CA CYS A 7 -0.39 -12.99 9.06
C CYS A 7 -0.49 -11.47 8.98
N HIS A 8 -1.45 -10.87 9.67
CA HIS A 8 -1.58 -9.41 9.72
C HIS A 8 -0.78 -8.80 10.88
N GLN A 9 -0.26 -7.58 10.67
CA GLN A 9 0.30 -6.77 11.74
C GLN A 9 -0.82 -6.39 12.73
N LYS A 10 -0.58 -6.57 14.03
CA LYS A 10 -1.56 -6.18 15.06
C LYS A 10 -1.52 -4.66 15.31
N GLU A 11 -2.63 -4.05 15.75
CA GLU A 11 -2.80 -2.59 15.91
C GLU A 11 -1.69 -1.89 16.74
N LYS A 12 -1.01 -2.60 17.65
CA LYS A 12 0.09 -2.08 18.48
C LYS A 12 1.42 -2.82 18.31
N GLU A 13 1.54 -3.66 17.28
CA GLU A 13 2.76 -4.42 17.03
C GLU A 13 3.79 -3.56 16.30
N ASN A 14 5.01 -3.55 16.81
CA ASN A 14 6.16 -2.93 16.16
C ASN A 14 6.50 -3.67 14.85
N ILE A 15 6.85 -2.92 13.79
CA ILE A 15 7.18 -3.47 12.46
C ILE A 15 8.28 -4.53 12.55
N ALA A 16 9.35 -4.31 13.31
CA ALA A 16 10.45 -5.27 13.42
C ALA A 16 10.01 -6.61 14.01
N ARG A 17 9.06 -6.60 14.96
CA ARG A 17 8.48 -7.82 15.53
C ARG A 17 7.57 -8.52 14.51
N PHE A 18 6.84 -7.74 13.73
CA PHE A 18 6.00 -8.26 12.65
C PHE A 18 6.86 -8.89 11.53
N CYS A 19 7.94 -8.24 11.10
CA CYS A 19 8.88 -8.76 10.10
C CYS A 19 9.38 -10.16 10.48
N LYS A 20 9.86 -10.36 11.72
CA LYS A 20 10.33 -11.68 12.19
C LYS A 20 9.26 -12.76 12.08
N ARG A 21 8.04 -12.47 12.54
CA ARG A 21 6.91 -13.42 12.44
C ARG A 21 6.53 -13.71 11.00
N PHE A 22 6.60 -12.71 10.14
CA PHE A 22 6.28 -12.83 8.72
C PHE A 22 7.33 -13.70 8.01
N GLU A 23 8.63 -13.46 8.25
CA GLU A 23 9.73 -14.28 7.75
C GLU A 23 9.60 -15.75 8.13
N GLU A 24 9.33 -16.06 9.40
CA GLU A 24 9.13 -17.44 9.87
C GLU A 24 8.00 -18.15 9.09
N ARG A 25 6.92 -17.42 8.79
CA ARG A 25 5.79 -17.97 8.02
C ARG A 25 6.11 -18.12 6.55
N VAL A 26 6.84 -17.18 5.95
CA VAL A 26 7.26 -17.31 4.55
C VAL A 26 8.21 -18.48 4.39
N LYS A 27 9.17 -18.69 5.31
CA LYS A 27 10.04 -19.88 5.30
C LYS A 27 9.24 -21.18 5.34
N ALA A 28 8.22 -21.25 6.19
CA ALA A 28 7.32 -22.41 6.23
C ALA A 28 6.53 -22.61 4.92
N LEU A 29 6.14 -21.52 4.27
CA LEU A 29 5.45 -21.56 2.97
C LEU A 29 6.40 -21.97 1.84
N GLN A 30 7.63 -21.47 1.82
CA GLN A 30 8.67 -21.86 0.88
C GLN A 30 8.95 -23.37 0.97
N ALA A 31 9.07 -23.90 2.19
CA ALA A 31 9.22 -25.35 2.40
C ALA A 31 8.04 -26.18 1.86
N LEU A 32 6.84 -25.61 1.78
CA LEU A 32 5.64 -26.29 1.26
C LEU A 32 5.47 -26.17 -0.25
N LEU A 33 5.82 -25.02 -0.83
CA LEU A 33 5.62 -24.73 -2.25
C LEU A 33 6.82 -25.14 -3.12
N GLY A 34 8.00 -25.29 -2.51
CA GLY A 34 9.26 -25.48 -3.21
C GLY A 34 9.78 -24.18 -3.83
N ASP A 35 11.07 -24.19 -4.17
CA ASP A 35 11.76 -22.98 -4.66
C ASP A 35 11.29 -22.56 -6.06
N ASP A 36 10.94 -23.53 -6.92
CA ASP A 36 10.52 -23.32 -8.31
C ASP A 36 9.17 -22.61 -8.48
N PHE A 37 8.35 -22.54 -7.43
CA PHE A 37 6.99 -21.99 -7.53
C PHE A 37 7.01 -20.51 -7.96
N LEU A 38 7.85 -19.70 -7.31
CA LEU A 38 7.96 -18.28 -7.64
C LEU A 38 8.79 -18.03 -8.90
N GLU A 39 9.71 -18.92 -9.26
CA GLU A 39 10.43 -18.83 -10.53
C GLU A 39 9.44 -18.89 -11.72
N LYS A 40 8.52 -19.85 -11.70
CA LYS A 40 7.47 -19.97 -12.75
C LYS A 40 6.48 -18.82 -12.72
N PHE A 41 6.24 -18.23 -11.56
CA PHE A 41 5.38 -17.05 -11.45
C PHE A 41 6.07 -15.80 -12.02
N THR A 42 7.36 -15.62 -11.74
CA THR A 42 8.13 -14.45 -12.21
C THR A 42 8.33 -14.45 -13.72
N GLU A 43 8.39 -15.61 -14.37
CA GLU A 43 8.39 -15.72 -15.84
C GLU A 43 7.16 -15.08 -16.51
N LYS A 44 6.03 -14.98 -15.80
CA LYS A 44 4.80 -14.36 -16.33
C LYS A 44 4.70 -12.86 -16.01
N SER A 45 5.71 -12.29 -15.38
CA SER A 45 5.72 -10.87 -15.00
C SER A 45 6.18 -9.99 -16.14
N GLN A 46 5.58 -8.79 -16.25
CA GLN A 46 5.97 -7.80 -17.26
C GLN A 46 7.45 -7.38 -17.11
N GLU A 47 7.99 -7.40 -15.88
CA GLU A 47 9.40 -7.06 -15.65
C GLU A 47 10.32 -8.09 -16.28
N TYR A 48 9.98 -9.39 -16.20
CA TYR A 48 10.77 -10.47 -16.80
C TYR A 48 10.88 -10.36 -18.32
N ASP A 49 9.78 -9.99 -18.99
CA ASP A 49 9.74 -9.78 -20.45
C ASP A 49 10.61 -8.60 -20.89
N LEU A 50 10.76 -7.58 -20.03
CA LEU A 50 11.56 -6.39 -20.29
C LEU A 50 13.07 -6.61 -20.04
N LEU A 51 13.46 -7.71 -19.38
CA LEU A 51 14.88 -8.04 -19.18
C LEU A 51 15.48 -8.55 -20.50
N GLY A 52 16.58 -7.92 -20.92
CA GLY A 52 17.21 -8.18 -22.21
C GLY A 52 18.24 -9.31 -22.17
N SER A 53 18.76 -9.65 -21.00
CA SER A 53 19.82 -10.66 -20.83
C SER A 53 19.34 -11.86 -20.00
N ASP A 54 19.78 -13.06 -20.39
CA ASP A 54 19.54 -14.30 -19.65
C ASP A 54 20.15 -14.27 -18.24
N ALA A 55 21.27 -13.56 -18.07
CA ALA A 55 21.89 -13.37 -16.76
C ALA A 55 20.98 -12.53 -15.83
N GLU A 56 20.37 -11.48 -16.35
CA GLU A 56 19.43 -10.63 -15.60
C GLU A 56 18.16 -11.39 -15.25
N ARG A 57 17.64 -12.21 -16.18
CA ARG A 57 16.49 -13.10 -15.96
C ARG A 57 16.76 -14.14 -14.88
N SER A 58 17.96 -14.73 -14.88
CA SER A 58 18.38 -15.69 -13.86
C SER A 58 18.47 -15.02 -12.48
N GLN A 59 19.04 -13.82 -12.41
CA GLN A 59 19.10 -13.04 -11.18
C GLN A 59 17.70 -12.66 -10.67
N TYR A 60 16.81 -12.24 -11.56
CA TYR A 60 15.43 -11.90 -11.22
C TYR A 60 14.65 -13.06 -10.59
N LYS A 61 14.86 -14.28 -11.10
CA LYS A 61 14.28 -15.50 -10.52
C LYS A 61 14.80 -15.80 -9.12
N LYS A 62 16.10 -15.61 -8.89
CA LYS A 62 16.70 -15.80 -7.55
C LYS A 62 16.16 -14.80 -6.52
N GLU A 63 15.91 -13.56 -6.96
CA GLU A 63 15.33 -12.50 -6.12
C GLU A 63 13.80 -12.63 -5.92
N SER A 64 13.15 -13.58 -6.60
CA SER A 64 11.69 -13.70 -6.62
C SER A 64 11.07 -13.88 -5.22
N TRP A 65 11.70 -14.69 -4.38
CA TRP A 65 11.29 -14.90 -2.99
C TRP A 65 11.42 -13.64 -2.16
N GLU A 66 12.52 -12.90 -2.33
CA GLU A 66 12.76 -11.67 -1.58
C GLU A 66 11.74 -10.58 -1.95
N ARG A 67 11.46 -10.43 -3.25
CA ARG A 67 10.44 -9.51 -3.76
C ARG A 67 9.05 -9.90 -3.28
N PHE A 68 8.74 -11.19 -3.28
CA PHE A 68 7.47 -11.71 -2.75
C PHE A 68 7.34 -11.41 -1.25
N MET A 69 8.41 -11.58 -0.48
CA MET A 69 8.44 -11.23 0.95
C MET A 69 8.23 -9.74 1.17
N ALA A 70 8.94 -8.88 0.45
CA ALA A 70 8.85 -7.44 0.56
C ALA A 70 7.43 -6.93 0.29
N ASN A 71 6.83 -7.39 -0.81
CA ASN A 71 5.45 -7.06 -1.16
C ASN A 71 4.46 -7.65 -0.16
N GLY A 72 4.63 -8.92 0.20
CA GLY A 72 3.79 -9.60 1.17
C GLY A 72 3.78 -8.92 2.53
N LEU A 73 4.93 -8.42 3.00
CA LEU A 73 5.03 -7.65 4.24
C LEU A 73 4.14 -6.40 4.14
N LEU A 74 4.31 -5.60 3.10
CA LEU A 74 3.55 -4.37 2.88
C LEU A 74 2.04 -4.62 2.80
N TYR A 75 1.59 -5.66 2.10
CA TYR A 75 0.17 -6.02 1.98
C TYR A 75 -0.44 -6.48 3.31
N ASN A 76 0.36 -7.14 4.16
CA ASN A 76 -0.09 -7.63 5.46
C ASN A 76 0.18 -6.66 6.63
N SER A 77 0.90 -5.57 6.37
CA SER A 77 1.11 -4.48 7.32
C SER A 77 -0.21 -3.80 7.69
N ASP A 78 -0.19 -3.06 8.79
CA ASP A 78 -1.37 -2.40 9.35
C ASP A 78 -1.93 -1.37 8.35
N ARG A 79 -3.02 -1.76 7.66
CA ARG A 79 -3.72 -0.91 6.69
C ARG A 79 -4.22 0.38 7.32
N ALA A 80 -4.47 0.42 8.62
CA ALA A 80 -4.85 1.67 9.27
C ALA A 80 -3.72 2.70 9.25
N LYS A 81 -2.45 2.26 9.19
CA LYS A 81 -1.24 3.11 9.24
C LYS A 81 -0.59 3.34 7.88
N TYR A 82 -0.66 2.39 6.96
CA TYR A 82 0.14 2.42 5.72
C TYR A 82 -0.69 2.43 4.43
N GLN A 83 -2.02 2.59 4.51
CA GLN A 83 -2.88 2.52 3.32
C GLN A 83 -2.53 3.58 2.28
N SER A 84 -2.35 4.84 2.68
CA SER A 84 -2.09 5.94 1.75
C SER A 84 -0.82 5.71 0.96
N ARG A 85 0.21 5.11 1.60
CA ARG A 85 1.45 4.72 0.93
C ARG A 85 1.21 3.62 -0.10
N ILE A 86 0.43 2.60 0.26
CA ILE A 86 0.05 1.52 -0.68
C ILE A 86 -0.76 2.09 -1.86
N ASP A 87 -1.68 3.02 -1.60
CA ASP A 87 -2.50 3.67 -2.61
C ASP A 87 -1.63 4.53 -3.55
N GLU A 88 -0.63 5.24 -3.01
CA GLU A 88 0.34 6.03 -3.79
C GLU A 88 1.14 5.15 -4.75
N MET A 89 1.74 4.05 -4.25
CA MET A 89 2.50 3.10 -5.09
C MET A 89 1.61 2.43 -6.14
N THR A 90 0.38 2.07 -5.77
CA THR A 90 -0.61 1.53 -6.71
C THR A 90 -0.97 2.56 -7.78
N GLY A 91 -1.19 3.81 -7.39
CA GLY A 91 -1.46 4.92 -8.30
C GLY A 91 -0.33 5.08 -9.32
N GLN A 92 0.92 5.15 -8.86
CA GLN A 92 2.11 5.22 -9.72
C GLN A 92 2.18 4.03 -10.69
N TYR A 93 1.94 2.81 -10.20
CA TYR A 93 1.93 1.60 -11.03
C TYR A 93 0.84 1.61 -12.12
N THR A 94 -0.24 2.37 -11.96
CA THR A 94 -1.31 2.49 -12.98
C THR A 94 -1.05 3.54 -14.07
N LEU A 95 -0.07 4.43 -13.91
CA LEU A 95 0.26 5.50 -14.88
C LEU A 95 0.92 4.98 -16.17
N LYS A 96 0.13 4.48 -17.14
CA LYS A 96 0.63 3.71 -18.31
C LYS A 96 1.53 4.48 -19.29
N HIS A 97 1.61 5.80 -19.13
CA HIS A 97 2.43 6.68 -19.97
C HIS A 97 3.90 6.75 -19.52
N LEU A 98 4.25 6.22 -18.34
CA LEU A 98 5.62 6.16 -17.84
C LEU A 98 6.23 4.77 -18.05
N ASP A 99 7.55 4.70 -18.18
CA ASP A 99 8.29 3.44 -18.32
C ASP A 99 8.15 2.56 -17.08
N PHE A 100 8.10 1.24 -17.27
CA PHE A 100 7.91 0.24 -16.19
C PHE A 100 8.79 0.47 -14.95
N LYS A 101 10.08 0.80 -15.15
CA LYS A 101 11.02 1.08 -14.06
C LYS A 101 10.64 2.30 -13.22
N GLN A 102 9.99 3.31 -13.80
CA GLN A 102 9.61 4.55 -13.10
C GLN A 102 8.30 4.38 -12.29
N ARG A 103 7.44 3.46 -12.72
CA ARG A 103 6.12 3.17 -12.13
C ARG A 103 6.17 2.07 -11.06
N CYS A 104 7.17 1.18 -11.11
CA CYS A 104 7.35 0.13 -10.12
C CYS A 104 8.12 0.66 -8.90
N THR A 105 7.40 1.28 -7.96
CA THR A 105 7.98 1.82 -6.72
C THR A 105 7.78 0.91 -5.51
N PHE A 106 7.30 -0.32 -5.74
CA PHE A 106 7.15 -1.33 -4.71
C PHE A 106 8.52 -1.84 -4.22
N PRO A 107 8.65 -2.13 -2.91
CA PRO A 107 9.90 -2.60 -2.35
C PRO A 107 10.29 -3.98 -2.90
N THR A 108 11.57 -4.15 -3.19
CA THR A 108 12.15 -5.40 -3.69
C THR A 108 12.78 -6.26 -2.61
N THR A 109 13.18 -5.64 -1.49
CA THR A 109 13.78 -6.31 -0.33
C THR A 109 12.96 -6.08 0.93
N LEU A 110 13.08 -7.00 1.90
CA LEU A 110 12.34 -6.89 3.16
C LEU A 110 12.77 -5.67 3.98
N GLU A 111 14.06 -5.34 3.94
CA GLU A 111 14.61 -4.13 4.56
C GLU A 111 14.03 -2.87 3.93
N ASN A 112 14.00 -2.78 2.59
CA ASN A 112 13.36 -1.66 1.90
C ASN A 112 11.88 -1.53 2.27
N ALA A 113 11.17 -2.66 2.40
CA ALA A 113 9.75 -2.63 2.82
C ALA A 113 9.59 -2.12 4.26
N ALA A 114 10.48 -2.52 5.17
CA ALA A 114 10.49 -2.03 6.55
C ALA A 114 10.84 -0.54 6.62
N ASP A 115 11.83 -0.09 5.86
CA ASP A 115 12.27 1.30 5.81
C ASP A 115 11.20 2.21 5.20
N VAL A 116 10.59 1.83 4.08
CA VAL A 116 9.46 2.56 3.49
C VAL A 116 8.31 2.66 4.49
N SER A 117 8.06 1.61 5.27
CA SER A 117 7.03 1.64 6.31
C SER A 117 7.40 2.53 7.50
N ASN A 118 8.68 2.55 7.90
CA ASN A 118 9.16 3.38 9.01
C ASN A 118 9.23 4.88 8.66
N GLN A 119 9.56 5.21 7.41
CA GLN A 119 9.65 6.59 6.93
C GLN A 119 8.26 7.20 6.66
N HIS A 120 7.26 6.37 6.37
CA HIS A 120 5.89 6.84 6.12
C HIS A 120 5.22 7.31 7.41
N LYS A 121 4.64 8.51 7.38
CA LYS A 121 3.84 9.01 8.50
C LYS A 121 2.58 8.17 8.62
N HIS A 122 2.37 7.57 9.79
CA HIS A 122 1.19 6.73 10.02
C HIS A 122 -0.10 7.47 9.66
N ASP A 123 -0.88 6.84 8.79
CA ASP A 123 -2.24 7.27 8.52
C ASP A 123 -3.01 7.19 9.84
N ASN A 124 -3.54 8.31 10.31
CA ASN A 124 -4.46 8.31 11.45
C ASN A 124 -5.86 7.97 10.94
N ARG A 125 -6.01 6.88 10.17
CA ARG A 125 -7.29 6.50 9.59
C ARG A 125 -8.16 5.99 10.72
N LYS A 126 -8.91 6.91 11.34
CA LYS A 126 -9.97 6.55 12.28
C LYS A 126 -10.89 5.59 11.53
N LYS A 127 -11.09 4.40 12.10
CA LYS A 127 -12.20 3.53 11.70
C LYS A 127 -13.44 4.42 11.78
N ASN A 128 -14.00 4.84 10.64
CA ASN A 128 -15.26 5.55 10.65
C ASN A 128 -16.27 4.56 11.24
N SER A 129 -16.55 4.70 12.54
CA SER A 129 -17.73 4.13 13.15
C SER A 129 -18.93 4.92 12.63
N ASN A 130 -19.22 4.82 11.34
CA ASN A 130 -20.47 5.30 10.76
C ASN A 130 -21.56 4.29 11.14
N GLY A 131 -21.96 4.39 12.41
CA GLY A 131 -23.11 3.75 13.02
C GLY A 131 -23.57 4.48 14.29
N GLY A 132 -23.04 5.68 14.55
CA GLY A 132 -23.48 6.55 15.64
C GLY A 132 -24.61 7.45 15.14
N ASN A 133 -25.84 7.06 15.47
CA ASN A 133 -27.09 7.79 15.27
C ASN A 133 -26.97 9.26 15.75
N SER A 134 -26.70 10.21 14.85
CA SER A 134 -26.72 11.65 15.15
C SER A 134 -28.14 12.19 15.01
N ASN A 135 -28.98 11.84 15.99
CA ASN A 135 -30.23 12.54 16.24
C ASN A 135 -29.88 13.82 17.03
N GLY A 136 -29.87 15.00 16.37
CA GLY A 136 -29.37 16.22 17.01
C GLY A 136 -29.64 17.52 16.25
N GLN A 137 -30.90 17.96 16.29
CA GLN A 137 -31.36 19.36 16.28
C GLN A 137 -30.79 20.34 15.23
N VAL A 138 -31.58 20.52 14.16
CA VAL A 138 -31.55 21.73 13.32
C VAL A 138 -31.97 22.92 14.18
N LYS A 139 -31.03 23.73 14.66
CA LYS A 139 -31.31 25.07 15.20
C LYS A 139 -31.45 26.04 14.03
N GLN A 140 -32.70 26.33 13.68
CA GLN A 140 -33.07 27.57 12.99
C GLN A 140 -32.52 28.77 13.78
N ASN A 141 -31.86 29.71 13.10
CA ASN A 141 -31.89 31.10 13.56
C ASN A 141 -31.75 32.09 12.39
N LYS A 142 -32.88 32.75 12.15
CA LYS A 142 -33.06 34.18 11.83
C LYS A 142 -32.48 34.72 10.52
N LEU A 143 -33.33 34.64 9.50
CA LEU A 143 -33.55 35.76 8.58
C LEU A 143 -34.02 36.99 9.37
N ASN A 144 -33.27 38.10 9.33
CA ASN A 144 -33.84 39.39 8.96
C ASN A 144 -32.79 40.51 8.82
N ASN A 145 -32.95 41.22 7.70
CA ASN A 145 -32.70 42.63 7.45
C ASN A 145 -31.26 43.17 7.48
N ASN A 146 -30.73 43.40 6.28
CA ASN A 146 -30.35 44.77 5.90
C ASN A 146 -30.55 44.98 4.39
N GLN A 147 -31.72 45.53 4.04
CA GLN A 147 -31.84 46.42 2.89
C GLN A 147 -31.18 47.73 3.30
N ASN A 148 -30.00 48.01 2.74
CA ASN A 148 -29.51 49.33 2.33
C ASN A 148 -28.00 49.23 2.12
N ASP A 149 -27.58 48.92 0.90
CA ASP A 149 -26.60 49.76 0.21
C ASP A 149 -26.66 49.47 -1.28
N ARG A 150 -27.24 50.45 -1.98
CA ARG A 150 -27.50 50.49 -3.41
C ARG A 150 -26.53 51.51 -3.97
N ALA A 151 -25.49 51.10 -4.69
CA ALA A 151 -24.92 51.89 -5.80
C ALA A 151 -23.74 51.17 -6.46
N GLN A 152 -23.88 50.97 -7.78
CA GLN A 152 -22.81 51.01 -8.80
C GLN A 152 -21.79 49.85 -8.71
N PHE A 153 -21.62 49.03 -9.74
CA PHE A 153 -21.01 49.40 -11.01
C PHE A 153 -21.57 48.57 -12.17
N SER A 154 -22.09 49.27 -13.18
CA SER A 154 -22.06 48.82 -14.56
C SER A 154 -20.87 49.45 -15.26
N GLN A 155 -20.31 48.75 -16.25
CA GLN A 155 -19.34 49.18 -17.28
C GLN A 155 -17.88 49.28 -16.85
N GLN A 156 -17.04 48.41 -17.42
CA GLN A 156 -16.32 48.70 -18.68
C GLN A 156 -16.08 47.39 -19.44
#